data_AF-A0A371RUU6-F1
#
_entry.id   AF-A0A371RUU6-F1
#
_cell.length_a   1.000
_cell.length_b   1.000
_cell.length_c   1.000
_cell.angle_alpha   90.00
_cell.angle_beta   90.00
_cell.angle_gamma   90.00
#
_symmetry.space_group_name_H-M   'P 1'
#
loop_
_entity.id
_entity.type
_entity.pdbx_description
1 polymer ?
#
loop_
_entity_poly.entity_id
_entity_poly.type
_entity_poly.pdbx_seq_one_letter_code
_entity_poly.pdbx_strand_id
1 'polypeptide(L)'
;MMKKKRSNKIIGKVVHGSTPEERFKEIHGMTIEEWNEQQFKVKTGMTPDEWYIKEAKSTTPYDFIKERYGTVTEDDVKLVKDLQLLGLKDEVIYVLLDYVAIVSGIGMVHSWVREVGENWFNEKIFTIEKAISYVREQQNKYM
;
A
#
# COMPACT_ATOMS: atom_id res chain seq x y z
N MET A 1 -2.59 -42.95 15.09
CA MET A 1 -3.30 -42.20 16.15
C MET A 1 -2.78 -40.76 16.19
N MET A 2 -3.47 -39.82 15.54
CA MET A 2 -3.13 -38.39 15.62
C MET A 2 -3.82 -37.76 16.84
N LYS A 3 -3.01 -37.26 17.79
CA LYS A 3 -3.50 -36.51 18.96
C LYS A 3 -4.06 -35.18 18.47
N LYS A 4 -5.40 -35.04 18.49
CA LYS A 4 -6.09 -33.75 18.35
C LYS A 4 -5.56 -32.79 19.43
N LYS A 5 -4.86 -31.74 19.03
CA LYS A 5 -4.54 -30.61 19.92
C LYS A 5 -5.87 -29.97 20.32
N ARG A 6 -6.21 -30.12 21.61
CA ARG A 6 -7.38 -29.49 22.24
C ARG A 6 -7.23 -27.98 22.13
N SER A 7 -8.20 -27.32 21.51
CA SER A 7 -8.37 -25.87 21.59
C SER A 7 -8.61 -25.51 23.06
N ASN A 8 -7.70 -24.74 23.67
CA ASN A 8 -7.93 -24.21 25.00
C ASN A 8 -9.13 -23.24 24.94
N LYS A 9 -10.22 -23.63 25.57
CA LYS A 9 -11.38 -22.80 25.88
C LYS A 9 -10.89 -21.71 26.84
N ILE A 10 -10.89 -20.45 26.40
CA ILE A 10 -10.67 -19.30 27.29
C ILE A 10 -11.93 -19.19 28.15
N ILE A 11 -11.85 -19.80 29.34
CA ILE A 11 -12.89 -19.72 30.37
C ILE A 11 -12.75 -18.35 31.05
N GLY A 12 -13.75 -17.48 30.89
CA GLY A 12 -14.06 -16.45 31.88
C GLY A 12 -13.50 -15.03 31.70
N LYS A 13 -13.21 -14.56 30.49
CA LYS A 13 -13.11 -13.10 30.23
C LYS A 13 -14.30 -12.65 29.40
N VAL A 14 -15.18 -11.86 30.01
CA VAL A 14 -16.20 -11.10 29.27
C VAL A 14 -15.44 -10.05 28.48
N VAL A 15 -15.39 -10.19 27.16
CA VAL A 15 -14.74 -9.22 26.28
C VAL A 15 -15.65 -8.00 26.19
N HIS A 16 -15.19 -6.85 26.66
CA HIS A 16 -16.00 -5.62 26.81
C HIS A 16 -15.92 -4.69 25.59
N GLY A 17 -15.07 -5.01 24.60
CA GLY A 17 -14.94 -4.21 23.39
C GLY A 17 -16.28 -3.99 22.67
N SER A 18 -16.58 -2.72 22.40
CA SER A 18 -17.77 -2.27 21.65
C SER A 18 -17.60 -2.55 20.16
N THR A 19 -16.36 -2.51 19.66
CA THR A 19 -16.00 -2.74 18.26
C THR A 19 -15.16 -4.00 18.07
N PRO A 20 -15.11 -4.57 16.85
CA PRO A 20 -14.24 -5.69 16.52
C PRO A 20 -12.76 -5.45 16.87
N GLU A 21 -12.28 -4.22 16.69
CA GLU A 21 -10.91 -3.80 16.95
C GLU A 21 -10.59 -3.83 18.45
N GLU A 22 -11.49 -3.30 19.27
CA GLU A 22 -11.35 -3.33 20.74
C GLU A 22 -11.36 -4.75 21.28
N ARG A 23 -12.26 -5.60 20.77
CA ARG A 23 -12.34 -7.02 21.12
C ARG A 23 -11.07 -7.76 20.73
N PHE A 24 -10.56 -7.50 19.53
CA PHE A 24 -9.32 -8.11 19.05
C PHE A 24 -8.13 -7.71 19.93
N LYS A 25 -8.02 -6.42 20.27
CA LYS A 25 -6.97 -5.91 21.17
C LYS A 25 -7.05 -6.52 22.57
N GLU A 26 -8.24 -6.70 23.12
CA GLU A 26 -8.42 -7.33 24.43
C GLU A 26 -8.03 -8.83 24.43
N ILE A 27 -8.29 -9.53 23.33
CA ILE A 27 -7.97 -10.97 23.18
C ILE A 27 -6.47 -11.18 22.90
N HIS A 28 -5.90 -10.39 21.98
CA HIS A 28 -4.56 -10.60 21.43
C HIS A 28 -3.48 -9.72 22.05
N GLY A 29 -3.86 -8.69 22.82
CA GLY A 29 -2.94 -7.72 23.43
C GLY A 29 -2.33 -6.73 22.44
N MET A 30 -2.81 -6.70 21.20
CA MET A 30 -2.32 -5.88 20.10
C MET A 30 -3.44 -5.60 19.09
N THR A 31 -3.26 -4.59 18.25
CA THR A 31 -4.23 -4.21 17.21
C THR A 31 -4.23 -5.20 16.03
N ILE A 32 -5.30 -5.16 15.23
CA ILE A 32 -5.42 -5.96 14.00
C ILE A 32 -4.31 -5.60 13.00
N GLU A 33 -3.96 -4.31 12.91
CA GLU A 33 -2.88 -3.81 12.06
C GLU A 33 -1.52 -4.39 12.48
N GLU A 34 -1.17 -4.27 13.77
CA GLU A 34 0.08 -4.84 14.29
C GLU A 34 0.13 -6.36 14.09
N TRP A 35 -1.02 -7.05 14.23
CA TRP A 35 -1.10 -8.49 13.99
C TRP A 35 -0.85 -8.83 12.52
N ASN A 36 -1.45 -8.08 11.60
CA ASN A 36 -1.23 -8.26 10.16
C ASN A 36 0.22 -8.01 9.77
N GLU A 37 0.85 -6.98 10.33
CA GLU A 37 2.28 -6.72 10.13
C GLU A 37 3.17 -7.86 10.63
N GLN A 38 2.87 -8.44 11.80
CA GLN A 38 3.60 -9.59 12.31
C GLN A 38 3.43 -10.81 11.39
N GLN A 39 2.22 -11.10 10.94
CA GLN A 39 1.98 -12.19 9.99
C GLN A 39 2.72 -11.97 8.67
N PHE A 40 2.77 -10.72 8.19
CA PHE A 40 3.51 -10.36 6.98
C PHE A 40 5.01 -10.58 7.17
N LYS A 41 5.59 -10.06 8.26
CA LYS A 41 7.02 -10.26 8.61
C LYS A 41 7.39 -11.73 8.73
N VAL A 42 6.53 -12.56 9.33
CA VAL A 42 6.77 -14.01 9.43
C VAL A 42 6.81 -14.68 8.05
N LYS A 43 5.98 -14.21 7.09
CA LYS A 43 5.92 -14.77 5.73
C LYS A 43 7.06 -14.29 4.83
N THR A 44 7.39 -13.01 4.88
CA THR A 44 8.29 -12.36 3.91
C THR A 44 9.69 -12.09 4.47
N GLY A 45 9.85 -12.14 5.80
CA GLY A 45 11.08 -11.78 6.49
C GLY A 45 11.35 -10.28 6.57
N MET A 46 10.41 -9.43 6.14
CA MET A 46 10.58 -7.97 6.09
C MET A 46 9.27 -7.25 6.46
N THR A 47 9.38 -5.96 6.79
CA THR A 47 8.19 -5.11 7.00
C THR A 47 7.40 -4.92 5.71
N PRO A 48 6.11 -4.55 5.78
CA PRO A 48 5.33 -4.18 4.59
C PRO A 48 5.99 -3.05 3.77
N ASP A 49 6.58 -2.05 4.42
CA ASP A 49 7.28 -0.96 3.72
C ASP A 49 8.53 -1.42 3.01
N GLU A 50 9.37 -2.21 3.67
CA GLU A 50 10.59 -2.72 3.05
C GLU A 50 10.26 -3.58 1.83
N TRP A 51 9.20 -4.39 1.93
CA TRP A 51 8.69 -5.15 0.82
C TRP A 51 8.21 -4.25 -0.33
N TYR A 52 7.38 -3.24 -0.02
CA TYR A 52 6.83 -2.34 -1.02
C TYR A 52 7.91 -1.47 -1.68
N ILE A 53 8.88 -0.99 -0.91
CA ILE A 53 10.05 -0.27 -1.43
C ILE A 53 10.86 -1.16 -2.36
N LYS A 54 11.06 -2.43 -1.99
CA LYS A 54 11.77 -3.39 -2.84
C LYS A 54 11.01 -3.60 -4.14
N GLU A 55 9.71 -3.81 -4.06
CA GLU A 55 8.83 -4.03 -5.21
C GLU A 55 8.86 -2.83 -6.19
N ALA A 56 8.65 -1.62 -5.67
CA ALA A 56 8.65 -0.39 -6.45
C ALA A 56 10.03 -0.06 -7.06
N LYS A 57 11.13 -0.53 -6.44
CA LYS A 57 12.49 -0.39 -7.00
C LYS A 57 12.82 -1.47 -8.03
N SER A 58 12.17 -2.63 -8.00
CA SER A 58 12.40 -3.71 -8.96
C SER A 58 11.45 -3.70 -10.15
N THR A 59 10.39 -2.89 -10.10
CA THR A 59 9.31 -2.88 -11.10
C THR A 59 9.28 -1.54 -11.82
N THR A 60 9.28 -1.56 -13.14
CA THR A 60 9.12 -0.31 -13.90
C THR A 60 7.67 0.17 -13.86
N PRO A 61 7.40 1.47 -14.02
CA PRO A 61 6.02 1.97 -14.15
C PRO A 61 5.24 1.29 -15.28
N TYR A 62 5.92 0.89 -16.36
CA TYR A 62 5.31 0.18 -17.48
C TYR A 62 4.91 -1.25 -17.10
N ASP A 63 5.77 -1.96 -16.37
CA ASP A 63 5.46 -3.31 -15.87
C ASP A 63 4.27 -3.25 -14.91
N PHE A 64 4.23 -2.28 -14.00
CA PHE A 64 3.07 -2.05 -13.13
C PHE A 64 1.77 -1.86 -13.93
N ILE A 65 1.79 -1.00 -14.95
CA ILE A 65 0.61 -0.76 -15.81
C ILE A 65 0.19 -2.06 -16.50
N LYS A 66 1.16 -2.79 -17.06
CA LYS A 66 0.89 -4.06 -17.75
C LYS A 66 0.32 -5.12 -16.82
N GLU A 67 0.86 -5.26 -15.61
CA GLU A 67 0.40 -6.25 -14.62
C GLU A 67 -1.01 -5.94 -14.13
N ARG A 68 -1.32 -4.65 -13.92
CA ARG A 68 -2.62 -4.24 -13.37
C ARG A 68 -3.72 -4.13 -14.42
N TYR A 69 -3.40 -3.66 -15.63
CA TYR A 69 -4.36 -3.35 -16.68
C TYR A 69 -4.24 -4.23 -17.93
N GLY A 70 -3.27 -5.15 -17.96
CA GLY A 70 -3.08 -6.18 -18.98
C GLY A 70 -2.28 -5.73 -20.22
N THR A 71 -2.32 -4.45 -20.57
CA THR A 71 -1.57 -3.88 -21.70
C THR A 71 -1.07 -2.48 -21.37
N VAL A 72 -0.05 -2.03 -22.11
CA VAL A 72 0.47 -0.66 -22.04
C VAL A 72 0.14 0.02 -23.36
N THR A 73 -0.62 1.12 -23.30
CA THR A 73 -0.99 1.94 -24.46
C THR A 73 0.05 3.02 -24.74
N GLU A 74 -0.02 3.65 -25.91
CA GLU A 74 0.86 4.79 -26.23
C GLU A 74 0.65 5.98 -25.28
N ASP A 75 -0.60 6.19 -24.84
CA ASP A 75 -0.94 7.24 -23.87
C ASP A 75 -0.34 6.94 -22.48
N ASP A 76 -0.32 5.68 -22.05
CA ASP A 76 0.37 5.25 -20.84
C ASP A 76 1.88 5.53 -20.94
N VAL A 77 2.48 5.22 -22.10
CA VAL A 77 3.90 5.49 -22.33
C VAL A 77 4.19 6.98 -22.26
N LYS A 78 3.33 7.81 -22.87
CA LYS A 78 3.44 9.26 -22.84
C LYS A 78 3.30 9.81 -21.43
N LEU A 79 2.34 9.31 -20.66
CA LEU A 79 2.13 9.71 -19.27
C LEU A 79 3.38 9.45 -18.41
N VAL A 80 3.94 8.22 -18.47
CA VAL A 80 5.14 7.89 -17.70
C VAL A 80 6.31 8.77 -18.10
N LYS A 81 6.53 8.98 -19.40
CA LYS A 81 7.59 9.88 -19.89
C LYS A 81 7.40 11.31 -19.41
N ASP A 82 6.19 11.83 -19.40
CA ASP A 82 5.91 13.18 -18.94
C ASP A 82 6.19 13.33 -17.44
N LEU A 83 5.88 12.33 -16.63
CA LEU A 83 6.22 12.30 -15.20
C LEU A 83 7.74 12.18 -14.96
N GLN A 84 8.44 11.41 -15.79
CA GLN A 84 9.90 11.33 -15.77
C GLN A 84 10.54 12.66 -16.15
N LEU A 85 10.02 13.34 -17.18
CA LEU A 85 10.46 14.68 -17.61
C LEU A 85 10.18 15.75 -16.56
N LEU A 86 9.09 15.61 -15.80
CA LEU A 86 8.80 16.44 -14.64
C LEU A 86 9.86 16.27 -13.54
N GLY A 87 10.57 15.14 -13.50
CA GLY A 87 11.66 14.87 -12.55
C GLY A 87 11.30 13.83 -11.49
N LEU A 88 10.19 13.12 -11.65
CA LEU A 88 9.84 12.00 -10.79
C LEU A 88 10.61 10.74 -11.23
N LYS A 89 11.14 10.00 -10.27
CA LYS A 89 11.83 8.74 -10.53
C LYS A 89 10.82 7.60 -10.70
N ASP A 90 11.23 6.54 -11.38
CA ASP A 90 10.40 5.37 -11.65
C ASP A 90 9.79 4.78 -10.37
N GLU A 91 10.57 4.67 -9.29
CA GLU A 91 10.07 4.16 -8.01
C GLU A 91 9.05 5.09 -7.35
N VAL A 92 9.07 6.39 -7.64
CA VAL A 92 8.08 7.37 -7.15
C VAL A 92 6.83 7.33 -8.03
N ILE A 93 7.01 7.21 -9.34
CA ILE A 93 5.93 7.07 -10.31
C ILE A 93 5.14 5.78 -10.01
N TYR A 94 5.81 4.68 -9.67
CA TYR A 94 5.15 3.45 -9.21
C TYR A 94 4.16 3.73 -8.07
N VAL A 95 4.62 4.39 -7.00
CA VAL A 95 3.77 4.69 -5.84
C VAL A 95 2.63 5.64 -6.21
N LEU A 96 2.89 6.62 -7.08
CA LEU A 96 1.86 7.53 -7.59
C LEU A 96 0.75 6.78 -8.34
N LEU A 97 1.12 5.87 -9.24
CA LEU A 97 0.17 5.08 -10.02
C LEU A 97 -0.66 4.17 -9.13
N ASP A 98 -0.04 3.53 -8.14
CA ASP A 98 -0.73 2.68 -7.17
C ASP A 98 -1.70 3.49 -6.29
N TYR A 99 -1.26 4.65 -5.78
CA TYR A 99 -2.09 5.57 -5.02
C TYR A 99 -3.33 6.01 -5.82
N VAL A 100 -3.13 6.49 -7.04
CA VAL A 100 -4.22 6.91 -7.92
C VAL A 100 -5.17 5.75 -8.22
N ALA A 101 -4.65 4.54 -8.48
CA ALA A 101 -5.47 3.37 -8.74
C ALA A 101 -6.34 2.96 -7.55
N ILE A 102 -5.85 3.14 -6.32
CA ILE A 102 -6.61 2.88 -5.09
C ILE A 102 -7.68 3.96 -4.88
N VAL A 103 -7.34 5.23 -5.08
CA VAL A 103 -8.25 6.34 -4.77
C VAL A 103 -9.31 6.57 -5.85
N SER A 104 -9.06 6.32 -7.15
CA SER A 104 -10.08 6.50 -8.19
C SER A 104 -11.23 5.51 -8.08
N GLY A 105 -10.96 4.27 -7.66
CA GLY A 105 -11.92 3.15 -7.69
C GLY A 105 -12.42 2.72 -9.09
N ILE A 106 -12.13 3.49 -10.15
CA ILE A 106 -12.64 3.28 -11.52
C ILE A 106 -11.49 2.99 -12.52
N GLY A 107 -10.23 3.12 -12.10
CA GLY A 107 -9.04 2.84 -12.92
C GLY A 107 -8.13 4.06 -13.09
N MET A 108 -7.17 3.97 -14.02
CA MET A 108 -6.20 5.04 -14.24
C MET A 108 -6.78 6.12 -15.15
N VAL A 109 -6.96 7.33 -14.61
CA VAL A 109 -7.33 8.52 -15.38
C VAL A 109 -6.09 9.38 -15.59
N HIS A 110 -5.53 9.40 -16.80
CA HIS A 110 -4.22 10.02 -17.08
C HIS A 110 -4.14 11.50 -16.70
N SER A 111 -5.21 12.27 -16.92
CA SER A 111 -5.26 13.69 -16.52
C SER A 111 -5.10 13.87 -15.02
N TRP A 112 -5.74 13.00 -14.24
CA TRP A 112 -5.66 13.04 -12.79
C TRP A 112 -4.30 12.55 -12.28
N VAL A 113 -3.74 11.49 -12.88
CA VAL A 113 -2.37 11.05 -12.55
C VAL A 113 -1.37 12.19 -12.77
N ARG A 114 -1.52 12.94 -13.87
CA ARG A 114 -0.66 14.09 -14.16
C ARG A 114 -0.82 15.19 -13.11
N GLU A 115 -2.05 15.55 -12.76
CA GLU A 115 -2.33 16.56 -11.73
C GLU A 115 -1.71 16.19 -10.37
N VAL A 116 -1.89 14.93 -9.94
CA VAL A 116 -1.30 14.45 -8.69
C VAL A 116 0.23 14.41 -8.79
N GLY A 117 0.79 14.02 -9.94
CA GLY A 117 2.23 14.04 -10.19
C GLY A 117 2.84 15.44 -10.14
N GLU A 118 2.18 16.43 -10.73
CA GLU A 118 2.56 17.85 -10.63
C GLU A 118 2.49 18.34 -9.19
N ASN A 119 1.45 17.96 -8.44
CA ASN A 119 1.36 18.29 -7.01
C ASN A 119 2.52 17.67 -6.21
N TRP A 120 2.84 16.40 -6.43
CA TRP A 120 3.96 15.72 -5.77
C TRP A 120 5.30 16.37 -6.09
N PHE A 121 5.48 16.83 -7.33
CA PHE A 121 6.66 17.57 -7.72
C PHE A 121 6.77 18.90 -6.94
N ASN A 122 5.68 19.66 -6.88
CA ASN A 122 5.62 20.94 -6.17
C ASN A 122 5.83 20.78 -4.66
N GLU A 123 5.32 19.69 -4.07
CA GLU A 123 5.52 19.32 -2.66
C GLU A 123 6.89 18.68 -2.38
N LYS A 124 7.75 18.53 -3.39
CA LYS A 124 9.12 17.96 -3.28
C LYS A 124 9.13 16.50 -2.81
N ILE A 125 8.16 15.71 -3.29
CA ILE A 125 8.02 14.27 -3.07
C ILE A 125 8.81 13.53 -4.15
N PHE A 126 10.15 13.56 -4.05
CA PHE A 126 11.07 12.98 -5.04
C PHE A 126 11.68 11.64 -4.63
N THR A 127 11.33 11.13 -3.46
CA THR A 127 11.85 9.85 -2.96
C THR A 127 10.69 8.93 -2.62
N ILE A 128 10.93 7.63 -2.77
CA ILE A 128 9.93 6.63 -2.47
C ILE A 128 9.48 6.70 -1.00
N GLU A 129 10.39 6.99 -0.08
CA GLU A 129 10.07 7.10 1.35
C GLU A 129 9.10 8.26 1.62
N LYS A 130 9.27 9.40 0.92
CA LYS A 130 8.34 10.54 1.00
C LYS A 130 7.00 10.21 0.36
N ALA A 131 7.00 9.52 -0.78
CA ALA A 131 5.77 9.11 -1.45
C ALA A 131 4.93 8.18 -0.57
N ILE A 132 5.55 7.16 0.03
CA ILE A 132 4.89 6.24 0.96
C ILE A 132 4.36 7.01 2.19
N SER A 133 5.17 7.91 2.75
CA SER A 133 4.74 8.73 3.90
C SER A 133 3.52 9.58 3.55
N TYR A 134 3.53 10.25 2.40
CA TYR A 134 2.41 11.03 1.91
C TYR A 134 1.14 10.18 1.77
N VAL A 135 1.23 9.01 1.13
CA VAL A 135 0.08 8.12 0.93
C VAL A 135 -0.54 7.69 2.27
N ARG A 136 0.29 7.36 3.26
CA ARG A 136 -0.16 7.01 4.62
C ARG A 136 -0.86 8.17 5.31
N GLU A 137 -0.32 9.37 5.20
CA GLU A 137 -0.97 10.57 5.74
C GLU A 137 -2.33 10.82 5.10
N GLN A 138 -2.46 10.60 3.79
CA GLN A 138 -3.75 10.71 3.10
C GLN A 138 -4.73 9.62 3.57
N GLN A 139 -4.29 8.37 3.68
CA GLN A 139 -5.14 7.28 4.18
C GLN A 139 -5.66 7.56 5.59
N ASN A 140 -4.80 8.03 6.51
CA ASN A 140 -5.19 8.35 7.88
C ASN A 140 -6.12 9.56 8.01
N LYS A 141 -6.17 10.46 7.01
CA LYS A 141 -7.08 11.62 7.02
C LYS A 141 -8.51 11.24 6.65
N TYR A 142 -8.69 10.17 5.88
CA TYR A 142 -9.98 9.77 5.31
C TYR A 142 -10.51 8.42 5.85
N MET A 143 -9.79 7.80 6.79
CA MET A 143 -10.21 6.64 7.59
C MET A 143 -10.61 7.10 8.98
#